data_AF-A0A0Q5AS22-F1
#
_entry.id   AF-A0A0Q5AS22-F1
#
_cell.length_a   1.000
_cell.length_b   1.000
_cell.length_c   1.000
_cell.angle_alpha   90.00
_cell.angle_beta   90.00
_cell.angle_gamma   90.00
#
_symmetry.space_group_name_H-M   'P 1'
#
loop_
_entity.id
_entity.type
_entity.pdbx_description
1 polymer ?
#
loop_
_entity_poly.entity_id
_entity_poly.type
_entity_poly.pdbx_seq_one_letter_code
_entity_poly.pdbx_strand_id
1 'polypeptide(L)'
;MNAQLVVGWDGSASARRALSWALAQNAQSQKAQPLLLVEVVDGLDRFSGSDFSADPRADGAVSVETAAADAERAHPGAVVDTRVLTGHPVEQLARLSGPGTLLVVGDRRRALLPLRGGWSVGARLTAKATGPVAIITEDAPSDGTGVLVGVDDSDDARAALEFAAGWAARARQTLHVLHAWRTPYLWNDRVPPGVLFQEVATQHAELLADAVAEARRLHPGLTVEGYEVDGVAARSLLEAAPGRALLVVGDGGVSGLERMLIGSVGHDLLVNLGVPTVIIGRKSRSAKPKPVAPKPATLPQPPTRTVVAWGGDEPSRSAVEWALARQTSGSIEVVVIADESAVIPGSEAAAESVAVDKRAVARMIEQVGSTSGVAVHGRVVRGFVLHTLAGLTDPDTLLVVGTQDREGSRLRFGLSVGAHLPALARGPIAIVPHTVDTALTGVAVGVDGSVSSNAAIVVAVAEASRRRETLHLVHAWTEPALYDSTFLLDGEFIRSLEADHRAILHSAEQLALTSGSGVHIVAHLVGGDPAHALSAIGASTIVIGTRGLTGWRRLLLGSVSRDLILNLDVPLIVVAHPEATRSISSLARDLAVPA
;
A
#
# COMPACT_ATOMS: atom_id res chain seq x y z
N MET A 1 14.30 16.88 15.11
CA MET A 1 15.41 16.01 14.66
C MET A 1 16.67 16.86 14.54
N ASN A 2 17.78 16.42 15.12
CA ASN A 2 19.12 16.95 14.82
C ASN A 2 19.60 16.19 13.58
N ALA A 3 19.14 16.60 12.40
CA ALA A 3 19.55 15.97 11.15
C ALA A 3 20.73 16.73 10.54
N GLN A 4 21.79 16.01 10.16
CA GLN A 4 22.88 16.57 9.39
C GLN A 4 22.34 17.01 8.02
N LEU A 5 22.68 18.23 7.60
CA LEU A 5 22.36 18.71 6.26
C LEU A 5 23.53 18.36 5.33
N VAL A 6 23.25 17.62 4.26
CA VAL A 6 24.23 17.32 3.20
C VAL A 6 23.71 17.93 1.91
N VAL A 7 24.49 18.81 1.27
CA VAL A 7 24.10 19.47 0.02
C VAL A 7 24.97 18.96 -1.12
N GLY A 8 24.35 18.44 -2.18
CA GLY A 8 25.06 18.09 -3.42
C GLY A 8 25.38 19.35 -4.23
N TRP A 9 26.64 19.47 -4.64
CA TRP A 9 27.18 20.62 -5.36
C TRP A 9 27.72 20.22 -6.73
N ASP A 10 27.32 20.96 -7.76
CA ASP A 10 27.82 20.87 -9.15
C ASP A 10 28.08 22.26 -9.76
N GLY A 11 28.11 23.32 -8.94
CA GLY A 11 28.25 24.72 -9.38
C GLY A 11 27.02 25.32 -10.08
N SER A 12 25.95 24.56 -10.30
CA SER A 12 24.76 25.04 -11.01
C SER A 12 23.97 26.09 -10.21
N ALA A 13 23.12 26.86 -10.91
CA ALA A 13 22.19 27.78 -10.26
C ALA A 13 21.21 27.05 -9.32
N SER A 14 20.74 25.86 -9.71
CA SER A 14 19.96 24.98 -8.84
C SER A 14 20.72 24.50 -7.60
N ALA A 15 22.02 24.18 -7.70
CA ALA A 15 22.84 23.82 -6.53
C ALA A 15 23.08 25.01 -5.59
N ARG A 16 23.31 26.22 -6.14
CA ARG A 16 23.34 27.46 -5.35
C ARG A 16 22.03 27.72 -4.61
N ARG A 17 20.91 27.46 -5.28
CA ARG A 17 19.59 27.59 -4.66
C ARG A 17 19.38 26.55 -3.56
N ALA A 18 19.80 25.31 -3.79
CA ALA A 18 19.76 24.24 -2.79
C ALA A 18 20.59 24.57 -1.54
N LEU A 19 21.81 25.09 -1.72
CA LEU A 19 22.67 25.55 -0.63
C LEU A 19 22.02 26.69 0.16
N SER A 20 21.51 27.71 -0.53
CA SER A 20 20.83 28.85 0.10
C SER A 20 19.60 28.41 0.89
N TRP A 21 18.80 27.49 0.34
CA TRP A 21 17.65 26.91 1.03
C TRP A 21 18.09 26.14 2.28
N ALA A 22 19.11 25.28 2.18
CA ALA A 22 19.60 24.49 3.30
C ALA A 22 20.15 25.37 4.45
N LEU A 23 20.87 26.45 4.12
CA LEU A 23 21.35 27.42 5.11
C LEU A 23 20.21 28.13 5.84
N ALA A 24 19.15 28.53 5.11
CA ALA A 24 17.96 29.10 5.72
C ALA A 24 17.27 28.14 6.69
N GLN A 25 17.24 26.84 6.38
CA GLN A 25 16.68 25.83 7.30
C GLN A 25 17.56 25.61 8.54
N ASN A 26 18.88 25.66 8.37
CA ASN A 26 19.82 25.53 9.47
C ASN A 26 19.72 26.71 10.45
N ALA A 27 19.54 27.93 9.94
CA ALA A 27 19.36 29.13 10.75
C ALA A 27 18.09 29.08 11.63
N GLN A 28 17.07 28.34 11.21
CA GLN A 28 15.84 28.12 12.00
C GLN A 28 16.02 27.05 13.10
N SER A 29 17.12 26.31 13.10
CA SER A 29 17.40 25.29 14.11
C SER A 29 17.96 25.90 15.39
N GLN A 30 17.51 25.41 16.56
CA GLN A 30 17.95 25.91 17.88
C GLN A 30 19.45 25.71 18.15
N LYS A 31 20.13 24.85 17.38
CA LYS A 31 21.57 24.65 17.41
C LYS A 31 22.09 24.74 15.99
N ALA A 32 23.05 25.64 15.74
CA ALA A 32 23.79 25.66 14.49
C ALA A 32 24.51 24.32 14.32
N GLN A 33 24.15 23.58 13.28
CA GLN A 33 24.86 22.35 12.91
C GLN A 33 25.74 22.63 11.70
N PRO A 34 26.93 22.03 11.60
CA PRO A 34 27.72 22.13 10.38
C PRO A 34 26.93 21.51 9.21
N LEU A 35 26.85 22.25 8.11
CA LEU A 35 26.30 21.79 6.84
C LEU A 35 27.45 21.19 6.03
N LEU A 36 27.26 20.01 5.46
CA LEU A 36 28.26 19.37 4.60
C LEU A 36 27.95 19.63 3.13
N LEU A 37 28.80 20.39 2.43
CA LEU A 37 28.72 20.65 1.00
C LEU A 37 29.59 19.64 0.24
N VAL A 38 29.00 18.90 -0.69
CA VAL A 38 29.64 17.74 -1.35
C VAL A 38 29.65 17.90 -2.85
N GLU A 39 30.84 17.97 -3.43
CA GLU A 39 31.04 17.86 -4.88
C GLU A 39 31.47 16.42 -5.23
N VAL A 40 30.85 15.84 -6.25
CA VAL A 40 31.25 14.52 -6.75
C VAL A 40 31.79 14.66 -8.16
N VAL A 41 33.10 14.44 -8.31
CA VAL A 41 33.78 14.45 -9.60
C VAL A 41 33.77 13.06 -10.22
N ASP A 42 33.25 12.94 -11.44
CA ASP A 42 33.24 11.67 -12.17
C ASP A 42 34.63 11.38 -12.73
N GLY A 43 35.15 10.18 -12.47
CA GLY A 43 36.47 9.76 -12.93
C GLY A 43 36.53 9.44 -14.43
N LEU A 44 35.37 9.38 -15.10
CA LEU A 44 35.23 9.06 -16.53
C LEU A 44 35.61 10.22 -17.47
N ASP A 45 35.68 11.46 -16.98
CA ASP A 45 36.13 12.63 -17.77
C ASP A 45 37.63 12.56 -18.15
N ARG A 46 38.35 11.51 -17.75
CA ARG A 46 39.71 11.21 -18.22
C ARG A 46 39.80 10.83 -19.71
N PHE A 47 38.68 10.56 -20.39
CA PHE A 47 38.69 10.01 -21.75
C PHE A 47 38.09 10.90 -22.86
N SER A 48 37.53 12.09 -22.57
CA SER A 48 36.70 12.85 -23.55
C SER A 48 37.32 14.12 -24.18
N GLY A 49 38.50 14.59 -23.77
CA GLY A 49 39.36 15.43 -24.63
C GLY A 49 39.67 16.89 -24.22
N SER A 50 40.83 17.31 -24.75
CA SER A 50 41.45 18.63 -24.97
C SER A 50 41.66 19.68 -23.88
N ASP A 51 41.14 19.57 -22.65
CA ASP A 51 41.57 20.46 -21.56
C ASP A 51 42.31 19.68 -20.46
N PHE A 52 43.64 19.85 -20.42
CA PHE A 52 44.47 19.43 -19.30
C PHE A 52 44.26 20.38 -18.12
N SER A 53 43.13 20.29 -17.42
CA SER A 53 43.09 20.81 -16.06
C SER A 53 43.91 19.90 -15.13
N ALA A 54 44.59 20.52 -14.17
CA ALA A 54 45.44 19.84 -13.21
C ALA A 54 44.55 19.24 -12.11
N ASP A 55 44.35 17.91 -12.14
CA ASP A 55 43.60 17.13 -11.15
C ASP A 55 42.14 17.59 -10.91
N PRO A 56 41.13 16.92 -11.49
CA PRO A 56 39.71 17.22 -11.29
C PRO A 56 39.28 17.32 -9.82
N ARG A 57 39.99 16.65 -8.89
CA ARG A 57 39.72 16.80 -7.46
C ARG A 57 40.15 18.15 -6.91
N ALA A 58 41.25 18.72 -7.41
CA ALA A 58 41.71 20.04 -7.02
C ALA A 58 40.74 21.12 -7.52
N ASP A 59 40.26 21.00 -8.76
CA ASP A 59 39.26 21.91 -9.31
C ASP A 59 37.92 21.84 -8.54
N GLY A 60 37.45 20.63 -8.24
CA GLY A 60 36.27 20.42 -7.42
C GLY A 60 36.45 20.93 -5.98
N ALA A 61 37.65 20.82 -5.41
CA ALA A 61 37.97 21.37 -4.08
C ALA A 61 37.87 22.90 -4.08
N VAL A 62 38.48 23.55 -5.08
CA VAL A 62 38.39 25.01 -5.24
C VAL A 62 36.93 25.46 -5.43
N SER A 63 36.17 24.76 -6.26
CA SER A 63 34.74 25.03 -6.50
C SER A 63 33.92 24.98 -5.20
N VAL A 64 34.01 23.87 -4.46
CA VAL A 64 33.22 23.68 -3.24
C VAL A 64 33.68 24.59 -2.08
N GLU A 65 34.99 24.85 -1.94
CA GLU A 65 35.54 25.77 -0.92
C GLU A 65 35.16 27.22 -1.19
N THR A 66 35.20 27.65 -2.45
CA THR A 66 34.75 29.00 -2.83
C THR A 66 33.28 29.18 -2.50
N ALA A 67 32.45 28.19 -2.83
CA ALA A 67 31.01 28.20 -2.53
C ALA A 67 30.71 28.21 -1.03
N ALA A 68 31.47 27.46 -0.23
CA ALA A 68 31.37 27.49 1.23
C ALA A 68 31.75 28.87 1.80
N ALA A 69 32.86 29.45 1.36
CA ALA A 69 33.28 30.79 1.80
C ALA A 69 32.28 31.89 1.40
N ASP A 70 31.68 31.80 0.21
CA ASP A 70 30.59 32.67 -0.23
C ASP A 70 29.36 32.53 0.68
N ALA A 71 28.96 31.30 0.99
CA ALA A 71 27.84 31.00 1.85
C ALA A 71 28.03 31.51 3.28
N GLU A 72 29.20 31.30 3.88
CA GLU A 72 29.52 31.77 5.23
C GLU A 72 29.58 33.31 5.32
N ARG A 73 30.05 33.98 4.25
CA ARG A 73 29.96 35.44 4.14
C ARG A 73 28.53 35.95 4.05
N ALA A 74 27.68 35.26 3.29
CA ALA A 74 26.28 35.63 3.11
C ALA A 74 25.41 35.33 4.36
N HIS A 75 25.80 34.35 5.17
CA HIS A 75 25.06 33.89 6.35
C HIS A 75 25.95 33.87 7.61
N PRO A 76 26.11 35.00 8.32
CA PRO A 76 26.95 35.07 9.52
C PRO A 76 26.53 34.04 10.58
N GLY A 77 27.43 33.13 10.94
CA GLY A 77 27.18 32.05 11.91
C GLY A 77 26.87 30.68 11.28
N ALA A 78 26.78 30.59 9.96
CA ALA A 78 26.82 29.31 9.26
C ALA A 78 28.22 28.68 9.37
N VAL A 79 28.27 27.36 9.47
CA VAL A 79 29.50 26.56 9.37
C VAL A 79 29.29 25.58 8.22
N VAL A 80 30.10 25.69 7.17
CA VAL A 80 29.99 24.87 5.96
C VAL A 80 31.26 24.04 5.79
N ASP A 81 31.15 22.75 6.12
CA ASP A 81 32.21 21.78 5.85
C ASP A 81 32.15 21.37 4.37
N THR A 82 33.30 21.17 3.74
CA THR A 82 33.36 20.76 2.33
C THR A 82 33.93 19.36 2.16
N ARG A 83 33.48 18.66 1.11
CA ARG A 83 34.02 17.34 0.75
C ARG A 83 33.94 17.10 -0.75
N VAL A 84 35.05 16.65 -1.32
CA VAL A 84 35.12 16.18 -2.71
C VAL A 84 35.16 14.66 -2.74
N LEU A 85 34.26 14.04 -3.50
CA LEU A 85 34.20 12.59 -3.71
C LEU A 85 34.45 12.25 -5.18
N THR A 86 34.81 11.00 -5.46
CA THR A 86 35.04 10.51 -6.83
C THR A 86 34.12 9.35 -7.16
N GLY A 87 33.53 9.38 -8.36
CA GLY A 87 32.66 8.33 -8.88
C GLY A 87 31.29 8.86 -9.32
N HIS A 88 30.30 7.98 -9.45
CA HIS A 88 28.98 8.38 -9.94
C HIS A 88 28.21 9.21 -8.88
N PRO A 89 27.75 10.45 -9.18
CA PRO A 89 27.15 11.37 -8.20
C PRO A 89 26.00 10.78 -7.38
N VAL A 90 25.06 10.10 -8.02
CA VAL A 90 23.91 9.47 -7.34
C VAL A 90 24.36 8.41 -6.33
N GLU A 91 25.41 7.65 -6.62
CA GLU A 91 25.85 6.57 -5.72
C GLU A 91 26.61 7.12 -4.52
N GLN A 92 27.45 8.12 -4.75
CA GLN A 92 28.23 8.76 -3.69
C GLN A 92 27.33 9.55 -2.74
N LEU A 93 26.39 10.34 -3.26
CA LEU A 93 25.43 11.08 -2.44
C LEU A 93 24.46 10.15 -1.70
N ALA A 94 23.99 9.07 -2.33
CA ALA A 94 23.15 8.08 -1.65
C ALA A 94 23.87 7.42 -0.46
N ARG A 95 25.19 7.21 -0.52
CA ARG A 95 25.97 6.66 0.61
C ARG A 95 26.06 7.61 1.81
N LEU A 96 25.88 8.92 1.59
CA LEU A 96 25.82 9.92 2.65
C LEU A 96 24.41 10.08 3.24
N SER A 97 23.39 9.53 2.59
CA SER A 97 22.02 9.56 3.09
C SER A 97 21.82 8.58 4.24
N GLY A 98 20.93 8.93 5.16
CA GLY A 98 20.52 8.07 6.26
C GLY A 98 19.42 8.73 7.11
N PRO A 99 18.85 8.03 8.10
CA PRO A 99 17.73 8.53 8.91
C PRO A 99 17.98 9.84 9.66
N GLY A 100 19.25 10.16 9.93
CA GLY A 100 19.68 11.39 10.57
C GLY A 100 20.25 12.42 9.59
N THR A 101 20.06 12.24 8.28
CA THR A 101 20.63 13.10 7.25
C THR A 101 19.54 13.57 6.30
N LEU A 102 19.36 14.88 6.14
CA LEU A 102 18.58 15.44 5.04
C LEU A 102 19.54 15.73 3.90
N LEU A 103 19.42 14.95 2.82
CA LEU A 103 20.18 15.16 1.59
C LEU A 103 19.46 16.20 0.74
N VAL A 104 20.13 17.28 0.37
CA VAL A 104 19.57 18.40 -0.40
C VAL A 104 20.26 18.45 -1.75
N VAL A 105 19.50 18.48 -2.83
CA VAL A 105 20.03 18.60 -4.20
C VAL A 105 19.23 19.60 -5.01
N GLY A 106 19.93 20.32 -5.89
CA GLY A 106 19.30 21.18 -6.87
C GLY A 106 18.68 20.38 -8.01
N ASP A 107 17.58 20.88 -8.57
CA ASP A 107 17.01 20.41 -9.83
C ASP A 107 16.81 21.56 -10.83
N ARG A 108 17.01 21.28 -12.11
CA ARG A 108 16.84 22.25 -13.19
C ARG A 108 15.47 22.02 -13.84
N ARG A 109 14.59 23.03 -13.81
CA ARG A 109 13.39 22.99 -14.66
C ARG A 109 13.81 23.05 -16.13
N ARG A 110 13.33 22.11 -16.94
CA ARG A 110 13.61 22.11 -18.39
C ARG A 110 12.84 23.27 -19.04
N ALA A 111 13.56 24.18 -19.71
CA ALA A 111 12.95 25.11 -20.66
C ALA A 111 12.69 24.42 -22.01
N LEU A 112 11.43 24.48 -22.47
CA LEU A 112 10.80 24.27 -23.79
C LEU A 112 11.40 23.39 -24.93
N LEU A 113 12.61 22.82 -24.88
CA LEU A 113 13.21 22.01 -25.95
C LEU A 113 13.93 20.76 -25.41
N PRO A 114 13.42 19.53 -25.66
CA PRO A 114 13.98 18.30 -25.13
C PRO A 114 14.86 17.61 -26.18
N LEU A 115 16.19 17.75 -26.09
CA LEU A 115 17.12 16.98 -26.93
C LEU A 115 18.10 16.06 -26.17
N ARG A 116 18.01 15.90 -24.84
CA ARG A 116 18.79 14.87 -24.11
C ARG A 116 18.02 14.26 -22.93
N GLY A 117 17.76 12.95 -23.00
CA GLY A 117 16.94 12.17 -22.06
C GLY A 117 17.65 11.71 -20.78
N GLY A 118 17.86 12.61 -19.81
CA GLY A 118 18.29 12.21 -18.46
C GLY A 118 17.26 12.59 -17.38
N TRP A 119 16.96 11.65 -16.48
CA TRP A 119 16.33 11.91 -15.17
C TRP A 119 17.17 12.91 -14.35
N SER A 120 16.54 13.75 -13.54
CA SER A 120 17.29 14.62 -12.64
C SER A 120 18.01 13.82 -11.55
N VAL A 121 19.14 14.34 -11.07
CA VAL A 121 19.93 13.71 -9.99
C VAL A 121 19.07 13.53 -8.74
N GLY A 122 18.16 14.48 -8.45
CA GLY A 122 17.17 14.39 -7.38
C GLY A 122 16.25 13.19 -7.52
N ALA A 123 15.62 13.00 -8.68
CA ALA A 123 14.73 11.86 -8.90
C ALA A 123 15.45 10.51 -8.85
N ARG A 124 16.71 10.41 -9.28
CA ARG A 124 17.50 9.18 -9.14
C ARG A 124 17.95 8.93 -7.70
N LEU A 125 18.11 9.99 -6.91
CA LEU A 125 18.58 9.91 -5.52
C LEU A 125 17.50 9.46 -4.55
N THR A 126 16.28 9.97 -4.66
CA THR A 126 15.12 9.54 -3.83
C THR A 126 14.93 8.03 -3.84
N ALA A 127 15.28 7.42 -4.97
CA ALA A 127 15.17 6.02 -5.25
C ALA A 127 16.26 5.14 -4.59
N LYS A 128 17.46 5.70 -4.38
CA LYS A 128 18.62 5.00 -3.80
C LYS A 128 18.94 5.43 -2.36
N ALA A 129 18.49 6.61 -1.95
CA ALA A 129 18.76 7.17 -0.64
C ALA A 129 18.04 6.37 0.46
N THR A 130 18.64 6.37 1.64
CA THR A 130 18.11 5.70 2.84
C THR A 130 17.59 6.71 3.88
N GLY A 131 17.58 7.99 3.54
CA GLY A 131 17.07 9.10 4.35
C GLY A 131 16.26 10.10 3.52
N PRO A 132 15.73 11.16 4.16
CA PRO A 132 14.99 12.23 3.47
C PRO A 132 15.81 12.90 2.37
N VAL A 133 15.20 13.13 1.21
CA VAL A 133 15.83 13.86 0.09
C VAL A 133 15.01 15.12 -0.23
N ALA A 134 15.60 16.29 -0.03
CA ALA A 134 15.07 17.58 -0.46
C ALA A 134 15.53 17.89 -1.88
N ILE A 135 14.58 18.26 -2.73
CA ILE A 135 14.81 18.64 -4.13
C ILE A 135 14.36 20.08 -4.30
N ILE A 136 15.31 20.92 -4.70
CA ILE A 136 15.15 22.37 -4.75
C ILE A 136 15.30 22.83 -6.19
N THR A 137 14.21 23.32 -6.78
CA THR A 137 14.28 23.92 -8.12
C THR A 137 14.90 25.31 -8.05
N GLU A 138 15.56 25.74 -9.12
CA GLU A 138 16.19 27.06 -9.22
C GLU A 138 15.22 28.22 -8.95
N ASP A 139 13.98 28.08 -9.42
CA ASP A 139 12.90 29.06 -9.34
C ASP A 139 11.97 28.87 -8.13
N ALA A 140 12.25 27.91 -7.25
CA ALA A 140 11.45 27.67 -6.05
C ALA A 140 11.30 28.99 -5.28
N PRO A 141 10.09 29.40 -4.84
CA PRO A 141 9.93 30.62 -4.04
C PRO A 141 10.64 30.51 -2.68
N SER A 142 11.11 31.64 -2.14
CA SER A 142 11.83 31.72 -0.85
C SER A 142 10.95 32.18 0.32
N ASP A 143 9.78 32.71 0.03
CA ASP A 143 8.86 33.40 0.94
C ASP A 143 7.57 32.62 1.20
N GLY A 144 7.50 31.37 0.74
CA GLY A 144 6.36 30.49 1.00
C GLY A 144 6.12 30.27 2.49
N THR A 145 4.86 29.99 2.85
CA THR A 145 4.44 29.74 4.24
C THR A 145 3.64 28.45 4.36
N GLY A 146 3.80 27.74 5.47
CA GLY A 146 3.11 26.48 5.70
C GLY A 146 3.81 25.30 5.06
N VAL A 147 3.63 24.13 5.66
CA VAL A 147 4.13 22.85 5.16
C VAL A 147 2.95 22.06 4.65
N LEU A 148 2.98 21.66 3.38
CA LEU A 148 1.98 20.77 2.78
C LEU A 148 2.50 19.35 2.82
N VAL A 149 1.68 18.40 3.28
CA VAL A 149 1.97 16.98 3.22
C VAL A 149 0.84 16.21 2.55
N GLY A 150 1.20 15.38 1.57
CA GLY A 150 0.27 14.42 0.98
C GLY A 150 0.18 13.18 1.87
N VAL A 151 -1.04 12.78 2.23
CA VAL A 151 -1.28 11.57 3.01
C VAL A 151 -2.20 10.60 2.29
N ASP A 152 -1.85 9.33 2.39
CA ASP A 152 -2.68 8.18 2.06
C ASP A 152 -2.51 7.14 3.18
N ASP A 153 -2.98 5.91 2.95
CA ASP A 153 -2.85 4.83 3.91
C ASP A 153 -1.48 4.11 3.86
N SER A 154 -0.44 4.71 3.30
CA SER A 154 0.89 4.10 3.20
C SER A 154 1.78 4.37 4.42
N ASP A 155 2.78 3.52 4.62
CA ASP A 155 3.71 3.65 5.75
C ASP A 155 4.69 4.81 5.60
N ASP A 156 5.03 5.15 4.37
CA ASP A 156 5.84 6.29 3.97
C ASP A 156 5.06 7.60 4.00
N ALA A 157 3.75 7.62 3.69
CA ALA A 157 2.93 8.80 3.95
C ALA A 157 2.86 9.15 5.44
N ARG A 158 2.79 8.14 6.31
CA ARG A 158 2.90 8.36 7.77
C ARG A 158 4.29 8.88 8.16
N ALA A 159 5.36 8.36 7.59
CA ALA A 159 6.71 8.90 7.82
C ALA A 159 6.86 10.34 7.29
N ALA A 160 6.21 10.64 6.17
CA ALA A 160 6.12 11.99 5.60
C ALA A 160 5.34 12.93 6.52
N LEU A 161 4.23 12.48 7.08
CA LEU A 161 3.46 13.21 8.09
C LEU A 161 4.29 13.50 9.34
N GLU A 162 4.99 12.50 9.88
CA GLU A 162 5.88 12.66 11.04
C GLU A 162 6.99 13.68 10.75
N PHE A 163 7.64 13.58 9.58
CA PHE A 163 8.67 14.52 9.16
C PHE A 163 8.12 15.93 8.98
N ALA A 164 6.99 16.06 8.29
CA ALA A 164 6.34 17.33 7.98
C ALA A 164 5.84 18.03 9.25
N ALA A 165 5.21 17.30 10.17
CA ALA A 165 4.77 17.83 11.46
C ALA A 165 5.96 18.30 12.30
N GLY A 166 7.04 17.51 12.33
CA GLY A 166 8.27 17.91 13.00
C GLY A 166 8.91 19.15 12.37
N TRP A 167 8.84 19.28 11.04
CA TRP A 167 9.32 20.46 10.32
C TRP A 167 8.48 21.70 10.64
N ALA A 168 7.17 21.60 10.46
CA ALA A 168 6.21 22.67 10.69
C ALA A 168 6.28 23.20 12.13
N ALA A 169 6.41 22.30 13.11
CA ALA A 169 6.55 22.66 14.52
C ALA A 169 7.84 23.46 14.80
N ARG A 170 8.97 23.12 14.15
CA ARG A 170 10.22 23.87 14.29
C ARG A 170 10.15 25.23 13.61
N ALA A 171 9.61 25.26 12.39
CA ALA A 171 9.45 26.48 11.61
C ALA A 171 8.32 27.39 12.14
N ARG A 172 7.53 26.92 13.13
CA ARG A 172 6.32 27.58 13.63
C ARG A 172 5.34 27.93 12.50
N GLN A 173 5.21 27.02 11.54
CA GLN A 173 4.31 27.16 10.41
C GLN A 173 3.12 26.20 10.54
N THR A 174 2.02 26.53 9.89
CA THR A 174 0.86 25.64 9.79
C THR A 174 1.21 24.39 8.99
N LEU A 175 0.79 23.22 9.47
CA LEU A 175 0.82 21.97 8.72
C LEU A 175 -0.51 21.79 7.98
N HIS A 176 -0.45 21.72 6.66
CA HIS A 176 -1.56 21.42 5.78
C HIS A 176 -1.47 19.95 5.37
N VAL A 177 -2.42 19.14 5.83
CA VAL A 177 -2.50 17.71 5.51
C VAL A 177 -3.51 17.56 4.39
N LEU A 178 -3.07 17.09 3.22
CA LEU A 178 -3.93 16.91 2.05
C LEU A 178 -4.11 15.42 1.78
N HIS A 179 -5.37 14.98 1.77
CA HIS A 179 -5.78 13.67 1.32
C HIS A 179 -6.59 13.81 0.03
N ALA A 180 -6.08 13.26 -1.06
CA ALA A 180 -6.76 13.25 -2.35
C ALA A 180 -7.26 11.85 -2.67
N TRP A 181 -8.52 11.76 -3.06
CA TRP A 181 -9.16 10.52 -3.50
C TRP A 181 -10.03 10.83 -4.72
N ARG A 182 -10.31 9.85 -5.57
CA ARG A 182 -11.21 10.06 -6.72
C ARG A 182 -12.57 9.47 -6.40
N THR A 183 -13.60 10.29 -6.54
CA THR A 183 -14.97 9.78 -6.61
C THR A 183 -15.05 8.76 -7.76
N PRO A 184 -15.47 7.51 -7.48
CA PRO A 184 -15.67 6.53 -8.53
C PRO A 184 -16.68 7.08 -9.54
N TYR A 185 -16.37 7.01 -10.83
CA TYR A 185 -17.31 7.43 -11.87
C TYR A 185 -18.53 6.51 -11.83
N LEU A 186 -19.62 6.98 -11.22
CA LEU A 186 -20.93 6.33 -11.23
C LEU A 186 -21.62 6.68 -12.55
N TRP A 187 -21.71 5.73 -13.48
CA TRP A 187 -22.44 5.92 -14.73
C TRP A 187 -23.92 5.53 -14.56
N ASN A 188 -24.71 6.20 -13.69
CA ASN A 188 -26.19 6.04 -13.68
C ASN A 188 -26.97 7.05 -12.79
N ASP A 189 -28.11 7.54 -13.31
CA ASP A 189 -29.09 8.50 -12.73
C ASP A 189 -30.21 7.88 -11.84
N ARG A 190 -29.99 6.72 -11.20
CA ARG A 190 -31.08 5.97 -10.51
C ARG A 190 -30.85 5.58 -9.05
N VAL A 191 -29.72 5.98 -8.47
CA VAL A 191 -29.51 5.97 -7.01
C VAL A 191 -29.45 7.43 -6.58
N PRO A 192 -30.23 7.88 -5.58
CA PRO A 192 -30.08 9.23 -5.05
C PRO A 192 -28.60 9.40 -4.65
N PRO A 193 -27.88 10.43 -5.15
CA PRO A 193 -26.43 10.57 -5.02
C PRO A 193 -25.84 10.53 -3.59
N GLY A 194 -26.67 10.46 -2.54
CA GLY A 194 -26.27 10.68 -1.16
C GLY A 194 -25.61 9.50 -0.45
N VAL A 195 -26.18 8.28 -0.45
CA VAL A 195 -25.84 7.28 0.60
C VAL A 195 -24.47 6.62 0.40
N LEU A 196 -24.16 6.11 -0.80
CA LEU A 196 -22.86 5.47 -1.09
C LEU A 196 -21.71 6.48 -1.18
N PHE A 197 -22.00 7.68 -1.69
CA PHE A 197 -21.04 8.79 -1.69
C PHE A 197 -20.69 9.18 -0.25
N GLN A 198 -21.70 9.25 0.63
CA GLN A 198 -21.50 9.60 2.02
C GLN A 198 -20.66 8.56 2.76
N GLU A 199 -20.80 7.26 2.51
CA GLU A 199 -19.96 6.24 3.15
C GLU A 199 -18.49 6.31 2.69
N VAL A 200 -18.23 6.41 1.38
CA VAL A 200 -16.86 6.52 0.86
C VAL A 200 -16.22 7.85 1.26
N ALA A 201 -16.95 8.95 1.16
CA ALA A 201 -16.50 10.25 1.65
C ALA A 201 -16.24 10.23 3.17
N THR A 202 -17.07 9.52 3.96
CA THR A 202 -16.82 9.35 5.40
C THR A 202 -15.51 8.64 5.66
N GLN A 203 -15.16 7.60 4.87
CA GLN A 203 -13.89 6.88 5.03
C GLN A 203 -12.68 7.76 4.72
N HIS A 204 -12.75 8.57 3.67
CA HIS A 204 -11.69 9.50 3.30
C HIS A 204 -11.57 10.66 4.30
N ALA A 205 -12.70 11.13 4.84
CA ALA A 205 -12.75 12.11 5.92
C ALA A 205 -12.15 11.56 7.23
N GLU A 206 -12.41 10.29 7.57
CA GLU A 206 -11.85 9.62 8.75
C GLU A 206 -10.33 9.46 8.62
N LEU A 207 -9.81 9.00 7.47
CA LEU A 207 -8.37 8.91 7.23
C LEU A 207 -7.67 10.26 7.43
N LEU A 208 -8.26 11.32 6.88
CA LEU A 208 -7.75 12.67 7.05
C LEU A 208 -7.81 13.12 8.52
N ALA A 209 -8.93 12.84 9.22
CA ALA A 209 -9.09 13.18 10.62
C ALA A 209 -8.04 12.49 11.49
N ASP A 210 -7.73 11.22 11.21
CA ASP A 210 -6.71 10.44 11.92
C ASP A 210 -5.31 10.99 11.69
N ALA A 211 -4.97 11.32 10.44
CA ALA A 211 -3.69 11.95 10.11
C ALA A 211 -3.53 13.31 10.83
N VAL A 212 -4.60 14.10 10.88
CA VAL A 212 -4.61 15.38 11.61
C VAL A 212 -4.46 15.16 13.11
N ALA A 213 -5.17 14.18 13.68
CA ALA A 213 -5.09 13.84 15.10
C ALA A 213 -3.68 13.37 15.48
N GLU A 214 -3.06 12.54 14.64
CA GLU A 214 -1.70 12.03 14.82
C GLU A 214 -0.67 13.16 14.79
N ALA A 215 -0.75 14.07 13.83
CA ALA A 215 0.14 15.24 13.77
C ALA A 215 0.04 16.11 15.03
N ARG A 216 -1.19 16.35 15.54
CA ARG A 216 -1.43 17.08 16.79
C ARG A 216 -0.89 16.33 18.01
N ARG A 217 -0.97 15.00 18.02
CA ARG A 217 -0.45 14.15 19.10
C ARG A 217 1.08 14.16 19.14
N LEU A 218 1.73 14.08 17.98
CA LEU A 218 3.19 14.14 17.85
C LEU A 218 3.75 15.51 18.28
N HIS A 219 3.03 16.59 17.97
CA HIS A 219 3.44 17.96 18.28
C HIS A 219 2.30 18.78 18.89
N PRO A 220 2.10 18.69 20.23
CA PRO A 220 1.11 19.50 20.93
C PRO A 220 1.39 21.00 20.72
N GLY A 221 0.41 21.73 20.18
CA GLY A 221 0.53 23.17 19.85
C GLY A 221 0.84 23.48 18.39
N LEU A 222 1.07 22.47 17.54
CA LEU A 222 1.12 22.67 16.09
C LEU A 222 -0.28 22.99 15.53
N THR A 223 -0.37 24.04 14.71
CA THR A 223 -1.60 24.30 13.94
C THR A 223 -1.65 23.33 12.76
N VAL A 224 -2.67 22.47 12.73
CA VAL A 224 -2.85 21.44 11.70
C VAL A 224 -4.21 21.61 11.04
N GLU A 225 -4.21 21.75 9.72
CA GLU A 225 -5.38 21.89 8.87
C GLU A 225 -5.46 20.72 7.89
N GLY A 226 -6.61 20.06 7.83
CA GLY A 226 -6.86 18.95 6.92
C GLY A 226 -7.65 19.40 5.68
N TYR A 227 -7.26 18.90 4.51
CA TYR A 227 -7.90 19.17 3.22
C TYR A 227 -8.22 17.85 2.53
N GLU A 228 -9.50 17.59 2.34
CA GLU A 228 -9.97 16.47 1.53
C GLU A 228 -10.26 17.00 0.12
N VAL A 229 -9.70 16.34 -0.90
CA VAL A 229 -9.85 16.75 -2.31
C VAL A 229 -10.32 15.58 -3.16
N ASP A 230 -11.41 15.77 -3.90
CA ASP A 230 -11.80 14.85 -4.97
C ASP A 230 -10.92 15.12 -6.19
N GLY A 231 -9.96 14.23 -6.47
CA GLY A 231 -9.03 14.38 -7.57
C GLY A 231 -7.84 13.43 -7.55
N VAL A 232 -7.00 13.56 -8.58
CA VAL A 232 -5.74 12.82 -8.69
C VAL A 232 -4.72 13.44 -7.73
N ALA A 233 -4.12 12.62 -6.85
CA ALA A 233 -3.26 13.10 -5.77
C ALA A 233 -2.10 14.01 -6.22
N ALA A 234 -1.35 13.63 -7.26
CA ALA A 234 -0.25 14.46 -7.77
C ALA A 234 -0.74 15.84 -8.20
N ARG A 235 -1.85 15.88 -8.94
CA ARG A 235 -2.45 17.13 -9.41
C ARG A 235 -2.95 17.99 -8.25
N SER A 236 -3.69 17.40 -7.32
CA SER A 236 -4.21 18.12 -6.15
C SER A 236 -3.07 18.70 -5.29
N LEU A 237 -1.97 17.97 -5.15
CA LEU A 237 -0.77 18.46 -4.46
C LEU A 237 -0.07 19.57 -5.23
N LEU A 238 0.08 19.46 -6.56
CA LEU A 238 0.67 20.51 -7.40
C LEU A 238 -0.18 21.78 -7.42
N GLU A 239 -1.50 21.67 -7.35
CA GLU A 239 -2.43 22.81 -7.29
C GLU A 239 -2.44 23.46 -5.90
N ALA A 240 -2.23 22.69 -4.82
CA ALA A 240 -2.20 23.19 -3.45
C ALA A 240 -0.81 23.66 -2.96
N ALA A 241 0.26 23.26 -3.65
CA ALA A 241 1.64 23.58 -3.32
C ALA A 241 2.05 25.05 -3.51
N PRO A 242 1.53 25.83 -4.49
CA PRO A 242 1.92 27.23 -4.67
C PRO A 242 1.71 28.05 -3.39
N GLY A 243 2.71 28.87 -3.05
CA GLY A 243 2.73 29.68 -1.83
C GLY A 243 3.12 28.92 -0.55
N ARG A 244 3.33 27.60 -0.62
CA ARG A 244 3.82 26.79 0.50
C ARG A 244 5.34 26.88 0.65
N ALA A 245 5.83 26.81 1.88
CA ALA A 245 7.26 26.81 2.18
C ALA A 245 7.93 25.48 1.82
N LEU A 246 7.15 24.39 1.92
CA LEU A 246 7.61 23.03 1.73
C LEU A 246 6.45 22.12 1.33
N LEU A 247 6.68 21.26 0.35
CA LEU A 247 5.86 20.07 0.08
C LEU A 247 6.60 18.83 0.60
N VAL A 248 5.90 17.94 1.30
CA VAL A 248 6.44 16.66 1.77
C VAL A 248 5.57 15.55 1.25
N VAL A 249 6.19 14.52 0.67
CA VAL A 249 5.49 13.32 0.22
C VAL A 249 6.28 12.07 0.57
N GLY A 250 5.58 10.96 0.76
CA GLY A 250 6.21 9.64 0.81
C GLY A 250 6.80 9.27 -0.55
N ASP A 251 7.73 8.31 -0.56
CA ASP A 251 8.29 7.74 -1.77
C ASP A 251 7.33 6.80 -2.53
N GLY A 252 6.09 6.63 -2.05
CA GLY A 252 5.02 5.89 -2.73
C GLY A 252 5.02 4.40 -2.38
N GLY A 253 5.23 4.08 -1.12
CA GLY A 253 5.40 2.73 -0.65
C GLY A 253 4.11 2.02 -0.20
N VAL A 254 3.51 1.26 -1.12
CA VAL A 254 2.34 0.33 -0.97
C VAL A 254 0.96 0.99 -1.13
N SER A 255 0.66 1.44 -2.34
CA SER A 255 -0.54 0.93 -3.03
C SER A 255 -0.04 0.12 -4.24
N GLY A 256 -0.81 -0.84 -4.75
CA GLY A 256 -0.32 -1.86 -5.68
C GLY A 256 0.51 -1.33 -6.87
N LEU A 257 1.42 -2.19 -7.35
CA LEU A 257 2.47 -1.99 -8.37
C LEU A 257 3.80 -1.41 -7.86
N GLU A 258 4.68 -2.34 -7.48
CA GLU A 258 6.13 -2.38 -7.77
C GLU A 258 7.17 -1.71 -6.87
N ARG A 259 8.34 -2.37 -6.84
CA ARG A 259 9.66 -1.90 -6.42
C ARG A 259 10.22 -0.82 -7.37
N MET A 260 9.36 0.04 -7.92
CA MET A 260 9.78 1.17 -8.72
C MET A 260 10.09 2.37 -7.82
N LEU A 261 11.35 2.75 -7.87
CA LEU A 261 11.87 4.11 -7.66
C LEU A 261 10.76 5.18 -7.78
N ILE A 262 10.32 5.71 -6.62
CA ILE A 262 9.28 6.75 -6.46
C ILE A 262 7.91 6.35 -7.05
N GLY A 263 6.89 6.15 -6.22
CA GLY A 263 5.52 5.88 -6.69
C GLY A 263 4.98 6.99 -7.61
N SER A 264 3.94 6.67 -8.40
CA SER A 264 3.39 7.52 -9.48
C SER A 264 3.12 8.97 -9.06
N VAL A 265 2.65 9.20 -7.83
CA VAL A 265 2.44 10.55 -7.28
C VAL A 265 3.76 11.29 -7.11
N GLY A 266 4.77 10.65 -6.51
CA GLY A 266 6.08 11.25 -6.33
C GLY A 266 6.77 11.51 -7.67
N HIS A 267 6.63 10.62 -8.65
CA HIS A 267 7.17 10.84 -10.00
C HIS A 267 6.55 12.08 -10.67
N ASP A 268 5.23 12.17 -10.72
CA ASP A 268 4.51 13.27 -11.36
C ASP A 268 4.80 14.62 -10.69
N LEU A 269 5.03 14.60 -9.37
CA LEU A 269 5.49 15.76 -8.62
C LEU A 269 6.90 16.17 -9.03
N LEU A 270 7.84 15.24 -9.13
CA LEU A 270 9.24 15.52 -9.45
C LEU A 270 9.43 16.20 -10.81
N VAL A 271 8.57 15.89 -11.78
CA VAL A 271 8.61 16.52 -13.11
C VAL A 271 8.03 17.94 -13.11
N ASN A 272 7.17 18.27 -12.14
CA ASN A 272 6.38 19.51 -12.12
C ASN A 272 6.63 20.38 -10.86
N LEU A 273 7.72 20.14 -10.13
CA LEU A 273 7.98 20.76 -8.82
C LEU A 273 7.88 22.28 -8.84
N GLY A 274 6.89 22.82 -8.11
CA GLY A 274 6.63 24.25 -7.95
C GLY A 274 7.32 24.91 -6.76
N VAL A 275 7.71 24.11 -5.78
CA VAL A 275 8.15 24.53 -4.44
C VAL A 275 9.25 23.58 -3.94
N PRO A 276 10.00 23.94 -2.89
CA PRO A 276 10.89 23.00 -2.21
C PRO A 276 10.13 21.74 -1.82
N THR A 277 10.62 20.57 -2.24
CA THR A 277 9.93 19.30 -1.98
C THR A 277 10.85 18.31 -1.31
N VAL A 278 10.37 17.66 -0.25
CA VAL A 278 11.06 16.58 0.43
C VAL A 278 10.34 15.26 0.17
N ILE A 279 11.09 14.28 -0.32
CA ILE A 279 10.64 12.91 -0.47
C ILE A 279 11.16 12.10 0.73
N ILE A 280 10.24 11.39 1.39
CA ILE A 280 10.54 10.54 2.55
C ILE A 280 10.47 9.07 2.15
N GLY A 281 11.62 8.39 2.17
CA GLY A 281 11.69 6.96 1.89
C GLY A 281 11.52 6.06 3.11
N ARG A 282 11.01 4.84 2.94
CA ARG A 282 10.76 3.87 4.05
C ARG A 282 11.96 3.59 4.98
N LYS A 283 13.19 3.70 4.46
CA LYS A 283 14.43 3.43 5.24
C LYS A 283 14.85 4.60 6.14
N SER A 284 14.18 5.75 6.04
CA SER A 284 14.46 7.02 6.72
C SER A 284 14.20 7.03 8.24
N ARG A 285 13.76 5.94 8.86
CA ARG A 285 13.32 5.98 10.26
C ARG A 285 14.49 6.13 11.23
N SER A 286 14.52 7.23 12.00
CA SER A 286 15.52 7.48 13.04
C SER A 286 15.48 6.40 14.13
N ALA A 287 16.64 5.89 14.53
CA ALA A 287 16.76 4.79 15.48
C ALA A 287 16.37 5.16 16.93
N LYS A 288 15.40 4.43 17.52
CA LYS A 288 15.42 3.70 18.83
C LYS A 288 13.99 3.21 19.22
N PRO A 289 13.81 2.15 20.05
CA PRO A 289 14.75 1.11 20.47
C PRO A 289 14.76 -0.05 19.46
N LYS A 290 15.69 -0.99 19.66
CA LYS A 290 15.81 -2.26 18.94
C LYS A 290 14.41 -2.78 18.61
N PRO A 291 14.06 -3.06 17.35
CA PRO A 291 12.87 -3.86 17.09
C PRO A 291 13.08 -5.11 17.93
N VAL A 292 12.14 -5.42 18.83
CA VAL A 292 11.90 -6.83 19.09
C VAL A 292 11.76 -7.38 17.68
N ALA A 293 12.73 -8.17 17.22
CA ALA A 293 12.70 -8.72 15.87
C ALA A 293 11.26 -9.19 15.69
N PRO A 294 10.49 -8.67 14.70
CA PRO A 294 9.13 -9.11 14.54
C PRO A 294 9.26 -10.63 14.48
N LYS A 295 8.75 -11.30 15.52
CA LYS A 295 8.81 -12.75 15.61
C LYS A 295 8.31 -13.20 14.26
N PRO A 296 9.14 -13.88 13.43
CA PRO A 296 8.87 -14.05 12.00
C PRO A 296 7.39 -14.34 11.88
N ALA A 297 6.66 -13.44 11.21
CA ALA A 297 5.21 -13.52 11.13
C ALA A 297 4.94 -14.96 10.74
N THR A 298 4.39 -15.71 11.70
CA THR A 298 4.26 -17.15 11.54
C THR A 298 3.27 -17.24 10.41
N LEU A 299 3.76 -17.68 9.24
CA LEU A 299 2.91 -17.80 8.07
C LEU A 299 1.68 -18.59 8.50
N PRO A 300 0.47 -18.11 8.18
CA PRO A 300 -0.75 -18.74 8.64
C PRO A 300 -0.74 -20.19 8.16
N GLN A 301 -1.06 -21.10 9.06
CA GLN A 301 -1.31 -22.47 8.66
C GLN A 301 -2.58 -22.49 7.80
N PRO A 302 -2.68 -23.37 6.80
CA PRO A 302 -3.89 -23.49 6.02
C PRO A 302 -5.06 -23.89 6.92
N PRO A 303 -6.27 -23.34 6.69
CA PRO A 303 -7.42 -23.62 7.53
C PRO A 303 -7.80 -25.10 7.46
N THR A 304 -7.98 -25.74 8.63
CA THR A 304 -8.38 -27.15 8.72
C THR A 304 -9.88 -27.33 8.90
N ARG A 305 -10.59 -26.32 9.44
CA ARG A 305 -12.05 -26.30 9.58
C ARG A 305 -12.72 -25.54 8.45
N THR A 306 -13.88 -26.03 8.03
CA THR A 306 -14.74 -25.38 7.04
C THR A 306 -16.09 -25.07 7.68
N VAL A 307 -16.46 -23.80 7.72
CA VAL A 307 -17.76 -23.31 8.17
C VAL A 307 -18.47 -22.69 6.96
N VAL A 308 -19.72 -23.04 6.71
CA VAL A 308 -20.51 -22.52 5.59
C VAL A 308 -21.68 -21.71 6.13
N ALA A 309 -21.83 -20.47 5.68
CA ALA A 309 -23.01 -19.66 5.99
C ALA A 309 -24.20 -20.11 5.14
N TRP A 310 -25.34 -20.35 5.78
CA TRP A 310 -26.57 -20.75 5.11
C TRP A 310 -27.66 -19.69 5.28
N GLY A 311 -28.06 -19.08 4.18
CA GLY A 311 -29.17 -18.13 4.10
C GLY A 311 -30.49 -18.74 3.61
N GLY A 312 -30.52 -20.03 3.25
CA GLY A 312 -31.70 -20.68 2.68
C GLY A 312 -31.96 -20.35 1.21
N ASP A 313 -30.98 -19.80 0.52
CA ASP A 313 -31.05 -19.43 -0.90
C ASP A 313 -30.11 -20.28 -1.76
N GLU A 314 -30.29 -20.16 -3.08
CA GLU A 314 -29.51 -20.88 -4.09
C GLU A 314 -27.99 -20.63 -4.01
N PRO A 315 -27.49 -19.40 -3.77
CA PRO A 315 -26.07 -19.18 -3.53
C PRO A 315 -25.52 -19.90 -2.30
N SER A 316 -26.26 -19.94 -1.20
CA SER A 316 -25.86 -20.69 0.00
C SER A 316 -25.78 -22.19 -0.30
N ARG A 317 -26.64 -22.70 -1.18
CA ARG A 317 -26.56 -24.09 -1.70
C ARG A 317 -25.28 -24.31 -2.48
N SER A 318 -24.94 -23.44 -3.42
CA SER A 318 -23.68 -23.52 -4.18
C SER A 318 -22.45 -23.47 -3.27
N ALA A 319 -22.48 -22.65 -2.21
CA ALA A 319 -21.42 -22.59 -1.21
C ALA A 319 -21.25 -23.91 -0.43
N VAL A 320 -22.36 -24.57 -0.04
CA VAL A 320 -22.32 -25.88 0.62
C VAL A 320 -21.79 -26.95 -0.35
N GLU A 321 -22.27 -26.97 -1.59
CA GLU A 321 -21.83 -27.94 -2.60
C GLU A 321 -20.33 -27.79 -2.92
N TRP A 322 -19.86 -26.55 -3.08
CA TRP A 322 -18.44 -26.25 -3.26
C TRP A 322 -17.61 -26.69 -2.05
N ALA A 323 -18.08 -26.41 -0.82
CA ALA A 323 -17.40 -26.80 0.40
C ALA A 323 -17.31 -28.33 0.56
N LEU A 324 -18.35 -29.06 0.15
CA LEU A 324 -18.35 -30.52 0.15
C LEU A 324 -17.42 -31.12 -0.90
N ALA A 325 -17.46 -30.60 -2.14
CA ALA A 325 -16.57 -31.03 -3.20
C ALA A 325 -15.09 -30.82 -2.83
N ARG A 326 -14.81 -29.77 -2.05
CA ARG A 326 -13.48 -29.46 -1.50
C ARG A 326 -13.05 -30.41 -0.38
N GLN A 327 -13.98 -30.95 0.41
CA GLN A 327 -13.66 -31.70 1.62
C GLN A 327 -13.40 -33.17 1.31
N THR A 328 -12.14 -33.61 1.41
CA THR A 328 -11.75 -35.01 1.13
C THR A 328 -11.98 -35.96 2.30
N SER A 329 -12.02 -35.44 3.53
CA SER A 329 -12.31 -36.20 4.76
C SER A 329 -12.74 -35.26 5.89
N GLY A 330 -13.43 -35.77 6.91
CA GLY A 330 -13.86 -34.99 8.07
C GLY A 330 -15.28 -34.48 7.96
N SER A 331 -15.52 -33.28 8.48
CA SER A 331 -16.85 -32.67 8.52
C SER A 331 -16.84 -31.20 8.12
N ILE A 332 -17.99 -30.72 7.64
CA ILE A 332 -18.27 -29.30 7.46
C ILE A 332 -19.34 -28.85 8.47
N GLU A 333 -19.22 -27.63 8.95
CA GLU A 333 -20.23 -27.01 9.81
C GLU A 333 -21.05 -26.03 8.98
N VAL A 334 -22.38 -26.18 8.96
CA VAL A 334 -23.28 -25.24 8.33
C VAL A 334 -23.95 -24.40 9.40
N VAL A 335 -23.80 -23.08 9.30
CA VAL A 335 -24.31 -22.11 10.26
C VAL A 335 -25.41 -21.28 9.65
N VAL A 336 -26.55 -21.23 10.33
CA VAL A 336 -27.63 -20.27 10.05
C VAL A 336 -27.61 -19.20 11.11
N ILE A 337 -27.70 -17.95 10.66
CA ILE A 337 -27.84 -16.82 11.57
C ILE A 337 -29.31 -16.44 11.60
N ALA A 338 -29.93 -16.70 12.75
CA ALA A 338 -31.24 -16.15 13.06
C ALA A 338 -31.05 -14.66 13.36
N ASP A 339 -31.36 -13.83 12.37
CA ASP A 339 -31.13 -12.39 12.41
C ASP A 339 -32.04 -11.71 13.44
N GLU A 340 -31.42 -11.11 14.46
CA GLU A 340 -32.13 -10.38 15.52
C GLU A 340 -32.55 -8.97 15.09
N SER A 341 -32.15 -8.49 13.90
CA SER A 341 -32.58 -7.19 13.38
C SER A 341 -34.09 -7.13 13.07
N ALA A 342 -34.72 -8.30 12.86
CA ALA A 342 -36.10 -8.41 12.40
C ALA A 342 -37.13 -8.72 13.50
N VAL A 343 -36.70 -9.11 14.72
CA VAL A 343 -37.60 -9.58 15.78
C VAL A 343 -37.13 -9.16 17.18
N ILE A 344 -38.06 -8.80 18.07
CA ILE A 344 -37.73 -8.46 19.47
C ILE A 344 -37.10 -9.67 20.19
N PRO A 345 -35.88 -9.54 20.76
CA PRO A 345 -35.23 -10.62 21.49
C PRO A 345 -36.09 -11.18 22.64
N GLY A 346 -36.19 -12.51 22.74
CA GLY A 346 -36.95 -13.19 23.79
C GLY A 346 -38.45 -13.36 23.54
N SER A 347 -38.98 -12.87 22.41
CA SER A 347 -40.38 -13.06 22.02
C SER A 347 -40.69 -14.47 21.51
N GLU A 348 -41.97 -14.85 21.51
CA GLU A 348 -42.47 -16.09 20.92
C GLU A 348 -42.15 -16.16 19.40
N ALA A 349 -42.28 -15.04 18.69
CA ALA A 349 -41.87 -14.92 17.29
C ALA A 349 -40.38 -15.21 17.06
N ALA A 350 -39.50 -14.79 17.99
CA ALA A 350 -38.07 -15.09 17.91
C ALA A 350 -37.78 -16.59 18.17
N ALA A 351 -38.57 -17.24 19.04
CA ALA A 351 -38.47 -18.68 19.26
C ALA A 351 -38.97 -19.49 18.05
N GLU A 352 -40.06 -19.04 17.41
CA GLU A 352 -40.63 -19.66 16.22
C GLU A 352 -39.69 -19.54 15.01
N SER A 353 -39.11 -18.35 14.77
CA SER A 353 -38.10 -18.14 13.71
C SER A 353 -36.93 -19.11 13.84
N VAL A 354 -36.38 -19.27 15.05
CA VAL A 354 -35.27 -20.22 15.29
C VAL A 354 -35.69 -21.67 15.07
N ALA A 355 -36.93 -22.04 15.39
CA ALA A 355 -37.44 -23.38 15.13
C ALA A 355 -37.61 -23.64 13.62
N VAL A 356 -38.04 -22.64 12.85
CA VAL A 356 -38.09 -22.68 11.38
C VAL A 356 -36.69 -22.85 10.79
N ASP A 357 -35.72 -22.06 11.25
CA ASP A 357 -34.33 -22.15 10.79
C ASP A 357 -33.71 -23.52 11.08
N LYS A 358 -33.94 -24.07 12.28
CA LYS A 358 -33.48 -25.43 12.64
C LYS A 358 -34.05 -26.50 11.70
N ARG A 359 -35.33 -26.39 11.33
CA ARG A 359 -35.97 -27.32 10.38
C ARG A 359 -35.44 -27.14 8.96
N ALA A 360 -35.17 -25.89 8.54
CA ALA A 360 -34.57 -25.61 7.24
C ALA A 360 -33.16 -26.22 7.12
N VAL A 361 -32.33 -26.07 8.17
CA VAL A 361 -31.00 -26.68 8.24
C VAL A 361 -31.08 -28.21 8.21
N ALA A 362 -31.96 -28.82 9.00
CA ALA A 362 -32.11 -30.27 9.02
C ALA A 362 -32.48 -30.84 7.64
N ARG A 363 -33.42 -30.19 6.94
CA ARG A 363 -33.81 -30.57 5.57
C ARG A 363 -32.66 -30.42 4.57
N MET A 364 -31.90 -29.32 4.65
CA MET A 364 -30.73 -29.12 3.79
C MET A 364 -29.65 -30.18 4.07
N ILE A 365 -29.37 -30.50 5.34
CA ILE A 365 -28.39 -31.54 5.69
C ILE A 365 -28.79 -32.89 5.12
N GLU A 366 -30.07 -33.23 5.17
CA GLU A 366 -30.59 -34.47 4.60
C GLU A 366 -30.44 -34.50 3.08
N GLN A 367 -30.75 -33.39 2.39
CA GLN A 367 -30.63 -33.28 0.94
C GLN A 367 -29.18 -33.39 0.48
N VAL A 368 -28.27 -32.64 1.10
CA VAL A 368 -26.88 -32.48 0.63
C VAL A 368 -25.94 -33.55 1.22
N GLY A 369 -26.20 -34.03 2.45
CA GLY A 369 -25.40 -35.07 3.12
C GLY A 369 -25.54 -36.46 2.49
N SER A 370 -26.59 -36.71 1.71
CA SER A 370 -26.83 -37.98 1.02
C SER A 370 -25.80 -38.28 -0.09
N THR A 371 -25.06 -37.26 -0.55
CA THR A 371 -24.31 -37.31 -1.82
C THR A 371 -22.79 -37.29 -1.66
N SER A 372 -22.26 -36.86 -0.51
CA SER A 372 -20.84 -36.43 -0.40
C SER A 372 -19.94 -37.30 0.47
N GLY A 373 -20.47 -38.26 1.26
CA GLY A 373 -19.66 -39.06 2.19
C GLY A 373 -18.95 -38.27 3.30
N VAL A 374 -19.16 -36.95 3.36
CA VAL A 374 -18.62 -36.00 4.35
C VAL A 374 -19.70 -35.73 5.38
N ALA A 375 -19.35 -35.72 6.67
CA ALA A 375 -20.30 -35.41 7.72
C ALA A 375 -20.67 -33.91 7.71
N VAL A 376 -21.97 -33.61 7.70
CA VAL A 376 -22.47 -32.22 7.74
C VAL A 376 -23.14 -31.97 9.09
N HIS A 377 -22.66 -30.97 9.84
CA HIS A 377 -23.23 -30.57 11.12
C HIS A 377 -23.92 -29.21 11.00
N GLY A 378 -25.16 -29.11 11.47
CA GLY A 378 -25.93 -27.87 11.45
C GLY A 378 -25.95 -27.17 12.79
N ARG A 379 -25.75 -25.85 12.80
CA ARG A 379 -25.94 -25.01 13.98
C ARG A 379 -26.69 -23.73 13.63
N VAL A 380 -27.60 -23.31 14.52
CA VAL A 380 -28.27 -22.01 14.45
C VAL A 380 -27.67 -21.09 15.51
N VAL A 381 -27.20 -19.92 15.09
CA VAL A 381 -26.59 -18.89 15.94
C VAL A 381 -27.47 -17.65 15.86
N ARG A 382 -27.63 -16.93 16.96
CA ARG A 382 -28.37 -15.66 16.99
C ARG A 382 -27.42 -14.46 16.88
N GLY A 383 -27.86 -13.40 16.22
CA GLY A 383 -27.18 -12.11 16.20
C GLY A 383 -27.21 -11.43 14.84
N PHE A 384 -26.47 -10.32 14.71
CA PHE A 384 -26.35 -9.58 13.44
C PHE A 384 -25.47 -10.34 12.44
N VAL A 385 -26.00 -10.62 11.24
CA VAL A 385 -25.38 -11.48 10.23
C VAL A 385 -23.89 -11.22 10.01
N LEU A 386 -23.51 -9.98 9.66
CA LEU A 386 -22.10 -9.64 9.37
C LEU A 386 -21.18 -9.81 10.58
N HIS A 387 -21.59 -9.34 11.75
CA HIS A 387 -20.78 -9.40 12.96
C HIS A 387 -20.62 -10.83 13.48
N THR A 388 -21.70 -11.61 13.43
CA THR A 388 -21.70 -13.02 13.84
C THR A 388 -20.84 -13.84 12.89
N LEU A 389 -20.98 -13.68 11.56
CA LEU A 389 -20.12 -14.35 10.59
C LEU A 389 -18.64 -13.99 10.78
N ALA A 390 -18.33 -12.70 10.92
CA ALA A 390 -16.96 -12.27 11.19
C ALA A 390 -16.41 -12.88 12.50
N GLY A 391 -17.25 -13.00 13.53
CA GLY A 391 -16.91 -13.64 14.81
C GLY A 391 -16.66 -15.15 14.73
N LEU A 392 -17.17 -15.82 13.68
CA LEU A 392 -16.93 -17.24 13.42
C LEU A 392 -15.62 -17.49 12.66
N THR A 393 -14.91 -16.44 12.25
CA THR A 393 -13.63 -16.56 11.53
C THR A 393 -12.45 -16.51 12.49
N ASP A 394 -11.51 -17.43 12.27
CA ASP A 394 -10.19 -17.49 12.90
C ASP A 394 -9.21 -18.11 11.89
N PRO A 395 -7.88 -18.09 12.10
CA PRO A 395 -6.92 -18.58 11.11
C PRO A 395 -7.09 -20.03 10.66
N ASP A 396 -7.67 -20.87 11.52
CA ASP A 396 -7.88 -22.29 11.26
C ASP A 396 -9.25 -22.57 10.61
N THR A 397 -10.11 -21.56 10.52
CA THR A 397 -11.47 -21.67 9.98
C THR A 397 -11.59 -20.96 8.63
N LEU A 398 -11.86 -21.73 7.56
CA LEU A 398 -12.33 -21.20 6.29
C LEU A 398 -13.84 -20.97 6.38
N LEU A 399 -14.26 -19.71 6.36
CA LEU A 399 -15.67 -19.36 6.25
C LEU A 399 -16.07 -19.28 4.77
N VAL A 400 -17.07 -20.05 4.38
CA VAL A 400 -17.59 -20.12 3.02
C VAL A 400 -18.93 -19.39 2.96
N VAL A 401 -19.06 -18.44 2.04
CA VAL A 401 -20.29 -17.69 1.79
C VAL A 401 -20.66 -17.75 0.32
N GLY A 402 -21.94 -17.97 0.04
CA GLY A 402 -22.48 -17.91 -1.31
C GLY A 402 -22.74 -16.46 -1.75
N THR A 403 -22.64 -16.21 -3.05
CA THR A 403 -23.11 -14.97 -3.67
C THR A 403 -23.89 -15.26 -4.95
N GLN A 404 -24.89 -14.44 -5.26
CA GLN A 404 -25.74 -14.60 -6.44
C GLN A 404 -24.92 -14.53 -7.73
N ASP A 405 -25.41 -15.13 -8.82
CA ASP A 405 -24.81 -14.94 -10.14
C ASP A 405 -25.24 -13.62 -10.77
N ARG A 406 -24.60 -13.32 -11.90
CA ARG A 406 -24.76 -12.13 -12.72
C ARG A 406 -26.13 -12.04 -13.43
N GLU A 407 -27.23 -12.15 -12.71
CA GLU A 407 -28.58 -11.82 -13.20
C GLU A 407 -29.15 -10.60 -12.45
N GLY A 408 -28.66 -9.42 -12.81
CA GLY A 408 -29.12 -8.15 -12.26
C GLY A 408 -28.07 -7.04 -12.30
N SER A 409 -28.46 -5.83 -11.90
CA SER A 409 -27.53 -4.68 -11.85
C SER A 409 -26.37 -4.94 -10.89
N ARG A 410 -25.14 -4.59 -11.31
CA ARG A 410 -23.85 -4.65 -10.54
C ARG A 410 -23.92 -4.13 -9.09
N LEU A 411 -24.93 -3.33 -8.73
CA LEU A 411 -25.15 -2.75 -7.41
C LEU A 411 -25.59 -3.74 -6.31
N ARG A 412 -26.24 -4.87 -6.62
CA ARG A 412 -26.68 -5.83 -5.58
C ARG A 412 -25.51 -6.56 -4.90
N PHE A 413 -24.39 -6.70 -5.61
CA PHE A 413 -23.19 -7.40 -5.14
C PHE A 413 -22.40 -6.60 -4.10
N GLY A 414 -22.33 -5.28 -4.28
CA GLY A 414 -21.58 -4.37 -3.41
C GLY A 414 -22.16 -4.22 -2.01
N LEU A 415 -23.41 -4.65 -1.78
CA LEU A 415 -24.10 -4.68 -0.48
C LEU A 415 -24.19 -6.11 0.10
N SER A 416 -23.61 -7.10 -0.58
CA SER A 416 -23.70 -8.50 -0.16
C SER A 416 -22.80 -8.78 1.03
N VAL A 417 -23.14 -9.81 1.81
CA VAL A 417 -22.29 -10.31 2.90
C VAL A 417 -20.87 -10.61 2.39
N GLY A 418 -20.73 -11.23 1.21
CA GLY A 418 -19.44 -11.54 0.60
C GLY A 418 -18.57 -10.31 0.29
N ALA A 419 -19.18 -9.14 0.02
CA ALA A 419 -18.45 -7.91 -0.27
C ALA A 419 -17.93 -7.19 0.98
N HIS A 420 -18.56 -7.33 2.14
CA HIS A 420 -18.15 -6.63 3.37
C HIS A 420 -17.45 -7.52 4.39
N LEU A 421 -17.76 -8.82 4.39
CA LEU A 421 -17.22 -9.78 5.34
C LEU A 421 -15.68 -9.89 5.31
N PRO A 422 -14.98 -9.80 4.17
CA PRO A 422 -13.51 -9.82 4.13
C PRO A 422 -12.82 -8.68 4.88
N ALA A 423 -13.47 -7.51 5.01
CA ALA A 423 -12.93 -6.41 5.80
C ALA A 423 -13.06 -6.68 7.31
N LEU A 424 -14.04 -7.48 7.73
CA LEU A 424 -14.38 -7.69 9.14
C LEU A 424 -13.79 -8.99 9.72
N ALA A 425 -13.49 -9.98 8.88
CA ALA A 425 -13.05 -11.29 9.30
C ALA A 425 -11.59 -11.35 9.78
N ARG A 426 -11.32 -12.36 10.61
CA ARG A 426 -10.03 -12.65 11.25
C ARG A 426 -9.32 -13.87 10.67
N GLY A 427 -9.98 -14.54 9.72
CA GLY A 427 -9.54 -15.76 9.05
C GLY A 427 -9.87 -15.73 7.56
N PRO A 428 -9.48 -16.76 6.81
CA PRO A 428 -9.75 -16.84 5.37
C PRO A 428 -11.25 -16.98 5.09
N ILE A 429 -11.71 -16.33 4.02
CA ILE A 429 -13.09 -16.42 3.55
C ILE A 429 -13.11 -16.89 2.10
N ALA A 430 -13.91 -17.90 1.78
CA ALA A 430 -14.25 -18.28 0.42
C ALA A 430 -15.59 -17.63 0.04
N ILE A 431 -15.59 -16.87 -1.04
CA ILE A 431 -16.79 -16.31 -1.67
C ILE A 431 -17.07 -17.15 -2.91
N VAL A 432 -18.23 -17.80 -2.94
CA VAL A 432 -18.58 -18.80 -3.95
C VAL A 432 -19.71 -18.26 -4.83
N PRO A 433 -19.50 -18.11 -6.15
CA PRO A 433 -20.59 -17.74 -7.06
C PRO A 433 -21.67 -18.82 -7.10
N HIS A 434 -22.88 -18.48 -7.53
CA HIS A 434 -23.98 -19.42 -7.60
C HIS A 434 -23.73 -20.50 -8.68
N THR A 435 -23.10 -20.14 -9.79
CA THR A 435 -22.62 -21.06 -10.82
C THR A 435 -21.13 -21.24 -10.68
N VAL A 436 -20.71 -22.48 -10.43
CA VAL A 436 -19.31 -22.86 -10.41
C VAL A 436 -19.06 -23.73 -11.63
N ASP A 437 -18.19 -23.28 -12.54
CA ASP A 437 -17.78 -24.09 -13.67
C ASP A 437 -16.86 -25.23 -13.21
N THR A 438 -17.41 -26.45 -13.18
CA THR A 438 -16.68 -27.65 -12.76
C THR A 438 -15.70 -28.17 -13.82
N ALA A 439 -15.68 -27.60 -15.03
CA ALA A 439 -14.71 -27.97 -16.06
C ALA A 439 -13.35 -27.31 -15.87
N LEU A 440 -13.30 -26.19 -15.14
CA LEU A 440 -12.05 -25.50 -14.81
C LEU A 440 -11.24 -26.30 -13.78
N THR A 441 -9.92 -26.22 -13.88
CA THR A 441 -8.97 -26.84 -12.92
C THR A 441 -7.85 -25.85 -12.61
N GLY A 442 -7.14 -26.05 -11.50
CA GLY A 442 -6.05 -25.19 -11.08
C GLY A 442 -6.46 -24.17 -10.02
N VAL A 443 -5.48 -23.71 -9.26
CA VAL A 443 -5.63 -22.62 -8.28
C VAL A 443 -4.75 -21.47 -8.71
N ALA A 444 -5.31 -20.27 -8.90
CA ALA A 444 -4.53 -19.07 -9.18
C ALA A 444 -4.35 -18.24 -7.90
N VAL A 445 -3.15 -17.69 -7.68
CA VAL A 445 -2.88 -16.80 -6.54
C VAL A 445 -2.20 -15.51 -6.99
N GLY A 446 -2.71 -14.38 -6.51
CA GLY A 446 -2.14 -13.07 -6.76
C GLY A 446 -0.87 -12.85 -5.93
N VAL A 447 0.26 -12.61 -6.60
CA VAL A 447 1.54 -12.35 -5.95
C VAL A 447 2.01 -10.92 -6.13
N ASP A 448 2.33 -10.22 -5.05
CA ASP A 448 2.87 -8.84 -5.09
C ASP A 448 4.05 -8.63 -4.12
N GLY A 449 4.48 -9.69 -3.42
CA GLY A 449 5.56 -9.65 -2.43
C GLY A 449 5.15 -9.11 -1.06
N SER A 450 3.87 -8.73 -0.87
CA SER A 450 3.35 -8.31 0.44
C SER A 450 3.21 -9.49 1.42
N VAL A 451 3.17 -9.19 2.72
CA VAL A 451 2.93 -10.20 3.77
C VAL A 451 1.58 -10.91 3.58
N SER A 452 0.56 -10.18 3.17
CA SER A 452 -0.77 -10.70 2.84
C SER A 452 -0.77 -11.61 1.61
N SER A 453 -0.02 -11.25 0.58
CA SER A 453 0.14 -12.11 -0.59
C SER A 453 0.93 -13.39 -0.25
N ASN A 454 1.96 -13.29 0.59
CA ASN A 454 2.70 -14.45 1.09
C ASN A 454 1.80 -15.39 1.91
N ALA A 455 0.90 -14.84 2.73
CA ALA A 455 -0.12 -15.64 3.41
C ALA A 455 -1.08 -16.32 2.43
N ALA A 456 -1.48 -15.61 1.37
CA ALA A 456 -2.32 -16.17 0.31
C ALA A 456 -1.63 -17.32 -0.43
N ILE A 457 -0.31 -17.23 -0.68
CA ILE A 457 0.48 -18.32 -1.28
C ILE A 457 0.37 -19.60 -0.44
N VAL A 458 0.49 -19.51 0.88
CA VAL A 458 0.41 -20.69 1.77
C VAL A 458 -0.96 -21.36 1.68
N VAL A 459 -2.03 -20.56 1.70
CA VAL A 459 -3.40 -21.07 1.55
C VAL A 459 -3.62 -21.67 0.15
N ALA A 460 -3.09 -21.02 -0.90
CA ALA A 460 -3.22 -21.49 -2.28
C ALA A 460 -2.46 -22.80 -2.54
N VAL A 461 -1.25 -22.95 -1.96
CA VAL A 461 -0.50 -24.22 -2.01
C VAL A 461 -1.31 -25.33 -1.37
N ALA A 462 -1.87 -25.10 -0.17
CA ALA A 462 -2.69 -26.10 0.50
C ALA A 462 -3.96 -26.45 -0.30
N GLU A 463 -4.59 -25.47 -0.96
CA GLU A 463 -5.75 -25.69 -1.82
C GLU A 463 -5.39 -26.51 -3.06
N ALA A 464 -4.29 -26.16 -3.74
CA ALA A 464 -3.80 -26.89 -4.90
C ALA A 464 -3.38 -28.33 -4.55
N SER A 465 -2.68 -28.52 -3.42
CA SER A 465 -2.34 -29.86 -2.88
C SER A 465 -3.58 -30.69 -2.62
N ARG A 466 -4.62 -30.09 -2.02
CA ARG A 466 -5.87 -30.78 -1.68
C ARG A 466 -6.59 -31.30 -2.92
N ARG A 467 -6.60 -30.49 -3.98
CA ARG A 467 -7.26 -30.82 -5.26
C ARG A 467 -6.38 -31.64 -6.21
N ARG A 468 -5.07 -31.73 -5.92
CA ARG A 468 -4.03 -32.26 -6.83
C ARG A 468 -4.02 -31.54 -8.18
N GLU A 469 -4.21 -30.22 -8.13
CA GLU A 469 -4.27 -29.35 -9.30
C GLU A 469 -3.02 -28.46 -9.40
N THR A 470 -2.83 -27.82 -10.55
CA THR A 470 -1.72 -26.89 -10.77
C THR A 470 -1.92 -25.60 -9.97
N LEU A 471 -0.87 -25.10 -9.31
CA LEU A 471 -0.83 -23.78 -8.69
C LEU A 471 -0.25 -22.77 -9.69
N HIS A 472 -1.03 -21.74 -10.01
CA HIS A 472 -0.63 -20.63 -10.87
C HIS A 472 -0.27 -19.42 -9.99
N LEU A 473 1.01 -19.08 -9.90
CA LEU A 473 1.45 -17.84 -9.26
C LEU A 473 1.34 -16.71 -10.28
N VAL A 474 0.51 -15.71 -10.03
CA VAL A 474 0.26 -14.62 -10.99
C VAL A 474 0.77 -13.31 -10.43
N HIS A 475 1.85 -12.81 -11.02
CA HIS A 475 2.34 -11.46 -10.78
C HIS A 475 1.99 -10.60 -11.99
N ALA A 476 1.02 -9.71 -11.82
CA ALA A 476 0.69 -8.74 -12.85
C ALA A 476 1.39 -7.42 -12.57
N TRP A 477 1.89 -6.82 -13.64
CA TRP A 477 2.46 -5.50 -13.60
C TRP A 477 2.08 -4.66 -14.80
N THR A 478 1.80 -3.37 -14.60
CA THR A 478 1.49 -2.47 -15.71
C THR A 478 2.73 -1.65 -16.04
N GLU A 479 3.18 -1.71 -17.29
CA GLU A 479 4.19 -0.78 -17.78
C GLU A 479 3.69 0.66 -17.55
N PRO A 480 4.52 1.59 -17.05
CA PRO A 480 4.09 2.95 -16.75
C PRO A 480 3.40 3.59 -17.96
N ALA A 481 2.09 3.86 -17.84
CA ALA A 481 1.33 4.51 -18.89
C ALA A 481 1.76 5.98 -19.00
N LEU A 482 2.51 6.29 -20.05
CA LEU A 482 2.87 7.66 -20.39
C LEU A 482 1.62 8.37 -20.95
N TYR A 483 1.09 9.35 -20.22
CA TYR A 483 0.15 10.30 -20.81
C TYR A 483 0.90 11.23 -21.75
N ASP A 484 0.50 11.19 -23.03
CA ASP A 484 0.76 12.15 -24.09
C ASP A 484 2.11 12.88 -24.03
N SER A 485 3.21 12.13 -24.13
CA SER A 485 4.52 12.72 -24.41
C SER A 485 5.41 11.73 -25.14
N THR A 486 6.15 12.27 -26.10
CA THR A 486 6.97 11.62 -27.13
C THR A 486 8.21 10.87 -26.60
N PHE A 487 8.19 10.41 -25.34
CA PHE A 487 9.33 9.78 -24.67
C PHE A 487 9.21 8.26 -24.72
N LEU A 488 10.09 7.61 -25.47
CA LEU A 488 10.30 6.16 -25.34
C LEU A 488 11.10 5.92 -24.05
N LEU A 489 10.58 5.14 -23.11
CA LEU A 489 11.39 4.57 -22.03
C LEU A 489 12.57 3.84 -22.68
N ASP A 490 13.79 4.07 -22.20
CA ASP A 490 14.93 3.31 -22.72
C ASP A 490 14.71 1.81 -22.42
N GLY A 491 15.12 0.96 -23.36
CA GLY A 491 14.89 -0.49 -23.21
C GLY A 491 15.67 -1.09 -22.03
N GLU A 492 16.69 -0.43 -21.50
CA GLU A 492 17.44 -0.91 -20.33
C GLU A 492 16.65 -0.74 -19.03
N PHE A 493 15.91 0.34 -18.88
CA PHE A 493 15.06 0.63 -17.74
C PHE A 493 13.90 -0.36 -17.67
N ILE A 494 13.16 -0.57 -18.78
CA ILE A 494 12.09 -1.58 -18.83
C ILE A 494 12.62 -2.98 -18.49
N ARG A 495 13.81 -3.35 -18.98
CA ARG A 495 14.46 -4.62 -18.62
C ARG A 495 14.83 -4.70 -17.13
N SER A 496 15.28 -3.61 -16.53
CA SER A 496 15.58 -3.55 -15.10
C SER A 496 14.33 -3.69 -14.24
N LEU A 497 13.22 -3.09 -14.66
CA LEU A 497 11.93 -3.22 -14.00
C LEU A 497 11.42 -4.64 -14.07
N GLU A 498 11.33 -5.19 -15.27
CA GLU A 498 10.91 -6.58 -15.45
C GLU A 498 11.77 -7.55 -14.62
N ALA A 499 13.07 -7.26 -14.44
CA ALA A 499 13.95 -8.04 -13.56
C ALA A 499 13.56 -7.95 -12.07
N ASP A 500 13.15 -6.78 -11.57
CA ASP A 500 12.62 -6.62 -10.21
C ASP A 500 11.30 -7.38 -10.01
N HIS A 501 10.40 -7.35 -10.99
CA HIS A 501 9.15 -8.12 -10.98
C HIS A 501 9.39 -9.62 -11.02
N ARG A 502 10.35 -10.05 -11.83
CA ARG A 502 10.82 -11.43 -11.87
C ARG A 502 11.40 -11.86 -10.52
N ALA A 503 12.08 -10.98 -9.79
CA ALA A 503 12.60 -11.28 -8.46
C ALA A 503 11.48 -11.46 -7.41
N ILE A 504 10.39 -10.69 -7.49
CA ILE A 504 9.19 -10.87 -6.65
C ILE A 504 8.57 -12.25 -6.93
N LEU A 505 8.32 -12.55 -8.20
CA LEU A 505 7.72 -13.82 -8.62
C LEU A 505 8.60 -15.02 -8.24
N HIS A 506 9.93 -14.90 -8.37
CA HIS A 506 10.86 -15.93 -7.94
C HIS A 506 10.84 -16.13 -6.43
N SER A 507 10.75 -15.06 -5.63
CA SER A 507 10.60 -15.17 -4.18
C SER A 507 9.29 -15.87 -3.78
N ALA A 508 8.20 -15.58 -4.49
CA ALA A 508 6.91 -16.24 -4.31
C ALA A 508 6.98 -17.74 -4.68
N GLU A 509 7.71 -18.10 -5.73
CA GLU A 509 7.95 -19.48 -6.12
C GLU A 509 8.71 -20.26 -5.05
N GLN A 510 9.79 -19.67 -4.48
CA GLN A 510 10.51 -20.29 -3.37
C GLN A 510 9.64 -20.46 -2.12
N LEU A 511 8.78 -19.49 -1.83
CA LEU A 511 7.81 -19.60 -0.75
C LEU A 511 6.81 -20.73 -1.02
N ALA A 512 6.27 -20.84 -2.23
CA ALA A 512 5.33 -21.88 -2.60
C ALA A 512 5.97 -23.29 -2.47
N LEU A 513 7.20 -23.46 -2.96
CA LEU A 513 7.97 -24.70 -2.88
C LEU A 513 8.26 -25.14 -1.44
N THR A 514 8.42 -24.18 -0.51
CA THR A 514 8.70 -24.47 0.90
C THR A 514 7.45 -24.63 1.75
N SER A 515 6.29 -24.18 1.25
CA SER A 515 5.01 -24.23 1.98
C SER A 515 4.29 -25.58 1.86
N GLY A 516 4.64 -26.41 0.88
CA GLY A 516 4.03 -27.72 0.68
C GLY A 516 4.78 -28.56 -0.36
N SER A 517 4.44 -29.84 -0.47
CA SER A 517 5.03 -30.77 -1.44
C SER A 517 3.99 -31.33 -2.40
N GLY A 518 4.43 -31.75 -3.60
CA GLY A 518 3.57 -32.44 -4.58
C GLY A 518 2.62 -31.55 -5.39
N VAL A 519 2.85 -30.24 -5.42
CA VAL A 519 2.09 -29.29 -6.27
C VAL A 519 2.91 -28.92 -7.49
N HIS A 520 2.31 -29.00 -8.67
CA HIS A 520 2.89 -28.46 -9.90
C HIS A 520 2.70 -26.93 -9.90
N ILE A 521 3.79 -26.18 -9.91
CA ILE A 521 3.78 -24.71 -9.81
C ILE A 521 4.11 -24.11 -11.18
N VAL A 522 3.28 -23.17 -11.64
CA VAL A 522 3.50 -22.39 -12.86
C VAL A 522 3.48 -20.91 -12.50
N ALA A 523 4.56 -20.21 -12.82
CA ALA A 523 4.73 -18.79 -12.52
C ALA A 523 4.43 -17.92 -13.76
N HIS A 524 3.53 -16.95 -13.61
CA HIS A 524 3.07 -16.03 -14.65
C HIS A 524 3.48 -14.61 -14.29
N LEU A 525 4.35 -14.02 -15.11
CA LEU A 525 4.64 -12.59 -15.08
C LEU A 525 3.85 -11.93 -16.22
N VAL A 526 2.82 -11.16 -15.89
CA VAL A 526 1.83 -10.66 -16.87
C VAL A 526 1.85 -9.14 -16.91
N GLY A 527 1.81 -8.57 -18.10
CA GLY A 527 1.60 -7.14 -18.31
C GLY A 527 0.13 -6.74 -18.15
N GLY A 528 -0.20 -5.72 -17.36
CA GLY A 528 -1.52 -5.12 -17.24
C GLY A 528 -2.19 -5.25 -15.87
N ASP A 529 -3.52 -5.22 -15.88
CA ASP A 529 -4.35 -5.22 -14.68
C ASP A 529 -4.31 -6.57 -13.93
N PRO A 530 -4.07 -6.59 -12.61
CA PRO A 530 -3.97 -7.81 -11.81
C PRO A 530 -5.27 -8.61 -11.69
N ALA A 531 -6.44 -7.98 -11.62
CA ALA A 531 -7.70 -8.71 -11.54
C ALA A 531 -7.96 -9.43 -12.87
N HIS A 532 -7.75 -8.74 -13.99
CA HIS A 532 -7.85 -9.32 -15.32
C HIS A 532 -6.84 -10.45 -15.53
N ALA A 533 -5.58 -10.26 -15.14
CA ALA A 533 -4.54 -11.28 -15.26
C ALA A 533 -4.88 -12.55 -14.48
N LEU A 534 -5.44 -12.41 -13.27
CA LEU A 534 -5.89 -13.55 -12.46
C LEU A 534 -7.07 -14.28 -13.12
N SER A 535 -8.09 -13.55 -13.58
CA SER A 535 -9.24 -14.14 -14.27
C SER A 535 -8.86 -14.83 -15.58
N ALA A 536 -7.89 -14.29 -16.32
CA ALA A 536 -7.45 -14.82 -17.61
C ALA A 536 -6.72 -16.17 -17.51
N ILE A 537 -6.26 -16.59 -16.32
CA ILE A 537 -5.64 -17.91 -16.13
C ILE A 537 -6.64 -19.05 -16.39
N GLY A 538 -7.93 -18.83 -16.13
CA GLY A 538 -8.95 -19.88 -16.21
C GLY A 538 -8.81 -20.96 -15.12
N ALA A 539 -8.35 -20.57 -13.93
CA ALA A 539 -8.26 -21.46 -12.77
C ALA A 539 -9.65 -21.73 -12.15
N SER A 540 -9.83 -22.88 -11.50
CA SER A 540 -11.08 -23.26 -10.81
C SER A 540 -11.31 -22.49 -9.51
N THR A 541 -10.28 -21.84 -8.97
CA THR A 541 -10.33 -21.04 -7.74
C THR A 541 -9.24 -19.97 -7.78
N ILE A 542 -9.56 -18.76 -7.32
CA ILE A 542 -8.61 -17.66 -7.16
C ILE A 542 -8.35 -17.43 -5.67
N VAL A 543 -7.11 -17.16 -5.29
CA VAL A 543 -6.69 -16.85 -3.93
C VAL A 543 -5.96 -15.50 -3.90
N ILE A 544 -6.35 -14.62 -2.98
CA ILE A 544 -5.74 -13.30 -2.82
C ILE A 544 -5.57 -12.95 -1.35
N GLY A 545 -4.57 -12.12 -1.04
CA GLY A 545 -4.41 -11.53 0.29
C GLY A 545 -5.19 -10.22 0.42
N THR A 546 -5.70 -9.91 1.62
CA THR A 546 -6.19 -8.56 1.95
C THR A 546 -5.03 -7.63 2.26
N ARG A 547 -5.05 -6.37 1.82
CA ARG A 547 -4.04 -5.37 2.26
C ARG A 547 -4.02 -5.25 3.79
N GLY A 548 -2.83 -5.01 4.35
CA GLY A 548 -2.48 -5.23 5.75
C GLY A 548 -3.39 -4.56 6.78
N LEU A 549 -4.12 -5.40 7.53
CA LEU A 549 -4.97 -5.02 8.66
C LEU A 549 -4.11 -4.77 9.92
N THR A 550 -3.73 -3.51 10.17
CA THR A 550 -3.25 -3.07 11.51
C THR A 550 -3.82 -1.68 11.82
N GLY A 551 -4.31 -1.45 13.05
CA GLY A 551 -4.81 -0.15 13.50
C GLY A 551 -6.08 0.34 12.77
N TRP A 552 -6.14 1.64 12.47
CA TRP A 552 -7.24 2.37 11.79
C TRP A 552 -7.57 1.83 10.38
N ARG A 553 -6.76 0.92 9.84
CA ARG A 553 -6.87 0.27 8.52
C ARG A 553 -7.91 -0.87 8.42
N ARG A 554 -8.90 -0.95 9.31
CA ARG A 554 -9.78 -2.14 9.47
C ARG A 554 -10.95 -2.26 8.48
N LEU A 555 -11.20 -1.28 7.60
CA LEU A 555 -12.51 -1.18 6.93
C LEU A 555 -12.49 -1.20 5.39
N LEU A 556 -11.33 -1.32 4.73
CA LEU A 556 -11.23 -1.21 3.26
C LEU A 556 -10.66 -2.45 2.58
N LEU A 557 -11.39 -2.97 1.59
CA LEU A 557 -10.87 -3.96 0.64
C LEU A 557 -9.90 -3.31 -0.34
N GLY A 558 -8.81 -4.02 -0.67
CA GLY A 558 -7.89 -3.61 -1.72
C GLY A 558 -8.57 -3.59 -3.10
N SER A 559 -8.07 -2.76 -4.03
CA SER A 559 -8.65 -2.59 -5.37
C SER A 559 -8.83 -3.91 -6.13
N VAL A 560 -7.81 -4.78 -6.11
CA VAL A 560 -7.87 -6.11 -6.75
C VAL A 560 -8.92 -7.01 -6.10
N SER A 561 -8.97 -7.04 -4.77
CA SER A 561 -9.96 -7.84 -4.03
C SER A 561 -11.38 -7.36 -4.31
N ARG A 562 -11.59 -6.05 -4.35
CA ARG A 562 -12.87 -5.44 -4.69
C ARG A 562 -13.26 -5.78 -6.14
N ASP A 563 -12.36 -5.62 -7.09
CA ASP A 563 -12.65 -5.84 -8.51
C ASP A 563 -12.95 -7.32 -8.80
N LEU A 564 -12.25 -8.25 -8.15
CA LEU A 564 -12.52 -9.69 -8.24
C LEU A 564 -13.84 -10.08 -7.56
N ILE A 565 -14.18 -9.49 -6.40
CA ILE A 565 -15.47 -9.73 -5.74
C ILE A 565 -16.63 -9.21 -6.59
N LEU A 566 -16.45 -8.06 -7.24
CA LEU A 566 -17.48 -7.45 -8.10
C LEU A 566 -17.63 -8.15 -9.46
N ASN A 567 -16.62 -8.90 -9.90
CA ASN A 567 -16.61 -9.67 -11.15
C ASN A 567 -16.26 -11.14 -10.87
N LEU A 568 -16.93 -11.72 -9.87
CA LEU A 568 -16.65 -13.07 -9.40
C LEU A 568 -17.25 -14.12 -10.33
N ASP A 569 -16.40 -14.76 -11.15
CA ASP A 569 -16.81 -15.85 -12.05
C ASP A 569 -16.40 -17.24 -11.53
N VAL A 570 -15.44 -17.29 -10.59
CA VAL A 570 -14.96 -18.52 -9.95
C VAL A 570 -14.83 -18.30 -8.45
N PRO A 571 -14.88 -19.36 -7.62
CA PRO A 571 -14.66 -19.26 -6.19
C PRO A 571 -13.39 -18.45 -5.83
N LEU A 572 -13.56 -17.45 -4.96
CA LEU A 572 -12.49 -16.56 -4.52
C LEU A 572 -12.21 -16.75 -3.03
N ILE A 573 -10.98 -17.13 -2.69
CA ILE A 573 -10.51 -17.20 -1.31
C ILE A 573 -9.74 -15.92 -0.98
N VAL A 574 -10.25 -15.17 -0.02
CA VAL A 574 -9.63 -13.96 0.50
C VAL A 574 -8.95 -14.27 1.83
N VAL A 575 -7.63 -14.08 1.89
CA VAL A 575 -6.80 -14.41 3.06
C VAL A 575 -6.45 -13.15 3.84
N ALA A 576 -6.87 -13.13 5.11
CA ALA A 576 -6.60 -12.02 6.01
C ALA A 576 -5.11 -11.86 6.34
N HIS A 577 -4.71 -10.64 6.69
CA HIS A 577 -3.32 -10.36 7.10
C HIS A 577 -2.95 -11.07 8.42
N PRO A 578 -1.75 -11.70 8.54
CA PRO A 578 -1.37 -12.50 9.72
C PRO A 578 -1.34 -11.77 11.07
N GLU A 579 -1.18 -10.44 11.06
CA GLU A 579 -1.16 -9.62 12.29
C GLU A 579 -2.55 -9.16 12.75
N ALA A 580 -3.56 -9.18 11.85
CA ALA A 580 -4.95 -8.90 12.19
C ALA A 580 -5.47 -9.86 13.27
N THR A 581 -4.99 -11.10 13.21
CA THR A 581 -5.32 -12.18 14.12
C THR A 581 -4.77 -11.96 15.54
N ARG A 582 -3.61 -11.29 15.71
CA ARG A 582 -2.92 -11.19 17.01
C ARG A 582 -3.45 -10.03 17.87
N SER A 583 -3.77 -8.87 17.28
CA SER A 583 -4.06 -7.62 18.01
C SER A 583 -5.38 -7.63 18.81
N ILE A 584 -6.34 -8.50 18.49
CA ILE A 584 -7.62 -8.54 19.21
C ILE A 584 -7.57 -9.44 20.45
N SER A 585 -6.61 -10.36 20.53
CA SER A 585 -6.40 -11.20 21.72
C SER A 585 -5.95 -10.41 22.95
N SER A 586 -5.40 -9.20 22.75
CA SER A 586 -5.11 -8.23 23.81
C SER A 586 -6.34 -7.37 24.13
N LEU A 587 -7.07 -6.87 23.12
CA LEU A 587 -8.28 -6.04 23.33
C LEU A 587 -9.44 -6.81 24.00
N ALA A 588 -9.63 -8.10 23.68
CA ALA A 588 -10.63 -8.94 24.35
C ALA A 588 -10.26 -9.27 25.80
N ARG A 589 -8.98 -9.13 26.16
CA ARG A 589 -8.50 -9.27 27.54
C ARG A 589 -8.74 -7.99 28.35
N ASP A 590 -8.67 -6.84 27.71
CA ASP A 590 -8.86 -5.53 28.33
C ASP A 590 -10.36 -5.11 28.42
N LEU A 591 -11.24 -5.71 27.61
CA LEU A 591 -12.69 -5.52 27.67
C LEU A 591 -13.44 -6.55 28.54
N ALA A 592 -12.72 -7.49 29.16
CA ALA A 592 -13.30 -8.37 30.16
C ALA A 592 -13.54 -7.57 31.45
N VAL A 593 -14.75 -7.04 31.60
CA VAL A 593 -15.24 -6.54 32.90
C VAL A 593 -15.19 -7.71 33.89
N PRO A 594 -14.47 -7.59 35.03
CA PRO A 594 -14.47 -8.66 36.02
C PRO A 594 -15.89 -8.89 36.56
N ALA A 595 -16.21 -10.17 36.78
CA ALA A 595 -17.52 -10.69 37.17
C ALA A 595 -18.09 -10.09 38.47
#